data_AF-A0A395T537-F1
#
_entry.id   AF-A0A395T537-F1
#
_cell.length_a   1.000
_cell.length_b   1.000
_cell.length_c   1.000
_cell.angle_alpha   90.00
_cell.angle_beta   90.00
_cell.angle_gamma   90.00
#
_symmetry.space_group_name_H-M   'P 1'
#
loop_
_entity.id
_entity.type
_entity.pdbx_description
1 polymer ?
#
loop_
_entity_poly.entity_id
_entity_poly.type
_entity_poly.pdbx_seq_one_letter_code
_entity_poly.pdbx_strand_id
1 'polypeptide(L)'
;MDDSAGGDSYAGTATQKTKELHDRYGHVVRINPDTLSFTSSQAWFDIYGPGQPGGRGNVPKDSRYYPESHIYHSDTNDVDLSHWLRLLTTDIAGDVIFGEKFDGLENGRSRPVIAAIPYLSRAFALFVEITNYPWVQYVKKNPWAWFYNPPKAPETPMAVSKEAENSIQENKPLPQIFDGPEDQRLSPVEKEGIRMGFIIAGSETTATLLAGSIYLLLKNQNHLKELTSTLRTRFHTSSDMTLSALQEHQYLNAVLKESLRLYPPAPGNLFRRTKREGHVVMGKAIPSDTTLTMNLWAANRSTLNFHLPDSMVPERWIQPRPVEYQDDDRSAMKPFSAGPQDCPGRKLGARVRKPKLDELAEGVHVLDEATSESEMHVSTNKG
;
A
#
# COMPACT_ATOMS: atom_id res chain seq x y z
N MET A 1 -25.10 14.53 -35.89
CA MET A 1 -25.17 13.86 -34.59
C MET A 1 -25.28 12.38 -34.88
N ASP A 2 -24.21 11.65 -34.57
CA ASP A 2 -24.10 10.20 -34.66
C ASP A 2 -23.52 9.77 -33.30
N ASP A 3 -24.36 9.15 -32.47
CA ASP A 3 -24.11 8.83 -31.05
C ASP A 3 -23.24 7.56 -30.87
N SER A 4 -22.50 7.15 -31.89
CA SER A 4 -21.69 5.92 -31.90
C SER A 4 -20.25 6.09 -31.38
N ALA A 5 -19.80 7.31 -31.07
CA ALA A 5 -18.39 7.57 -30.76
C ALA A 5 -17.97 7.24 -29.31
N GLY A 6 -18.89 7.09 -28.36
CA GLY A 6 -18.56 6.93 -26.93
C GLY A 6 -18.17 5.52 -26.47
N GLY A 7 -18.48 4.48 -27.27
CA GLY A 7 -18.39 3.08 -26.84
C GLY A 7 -17.03 2.38 -27.06
N ASP A 8 -16.20 2.87 -27.97
CA ASP A 8 -15.05 2.12 -28.50
C ASP A 8 -13.67 2.57 -27.99
N SER A 9 -13.62 3.52 -27.06
CA SER A 9 -12.38 4.03 -26.47
C SER A 9 -11.52 2.90 -25.85
N TYR A 10 -12.18 1.83 -25.41
CA TYR A 10 -11.57 0.65 -24.78
C TYR A 10 -10.80 -0.26 -25.74
N ALA A 11 -10.95 -0.09 -27.06
CA ALA A 11 -10.19 -0.83 -28.07
C ALA A 11 -8.78 -0.25 -28.31
N GLY A 12 -8.42 0.86 -27.66
CA GLY A 12 -7.10 1.49 -27.78
C GLY A 12 -6.87 2.26 -29.10
N THR A 13 -7.90 2.41 -29.94
CA THR A 13 -7.79 3.06 -31.26
C THR A 13 -8.18 4.55 -31.25
N ALA A 14 -8.26 5.16 -30.06
CA ALA A 14 -8.81 6.51 -29.89
C ALA A 14 -8.02 7.57 -30.67
N THR A 15 -6.70 7.45 -30.73
CA THR A 15 -5.82 8.39 -31.45
C THR A 15 -5.99 8.28 -32.98
N GLN A 16 -6.10 7.06 -33.52
CA GLN A 16 -6.35 6.85 -34.95
C GLN A 16 -7.72 7.41 -35.35
N LYS A 17 -8.77 7.13 -34.55
CA LYS A 17 -10.11 7.69 -34.78
C LYS A 17 -10.12 9.21 -34.70
N THR A 18 -9.41 9.80 -33.72
CA THR A 18 -9.28 11.25 -33.59
C THR A 18 -8.58 11.87 -34.81
N LYS A 19 -7.55 11.20 -35.35
CA LYS A 19 -6.90 11.60 -36.60
C LYS A 19 -7.85 11.52 -37.79
N GLU A 20 -8.60 10.43 -37.95
CA GLU A 20 -9.60 10.28 -39.02
C GLU A 20 -10.68 11.38 -38.95
N LEU A 21 -11.10 11.75 -37.74
CA LEU A 21 -12.01 12.88 -37.53
C LEU A 21 -11.37 14.20 -37.99
N HIS A 22 -10.11 14.45 -37.66
CA HIS A 22 -9.38 15.63 -38.13
C HIS A 22 -9.18 15.64 -39.65
N ASP A 23 -8.89 14.49 -40.27
CA ASP A 23 -8.77 14.38 -41.74
C ASP A 23 -10.11 14.70 -42.43
N ARG A 24 -11.24 14.35 -41.80
CA ARG A 24 -12.58 14.57 -42.36
C ARG A 24 -13.15 15.96 -42.09
N TYR A 25 -12.95 16.49 -40.88
CA TYR A 25 -13.64 17.70 -40.39
C TYR A 25 -12.71 18.88 -40.18
N GLY A 26 -11.40 18.71 -40.36
CA GLY A 26 -10.41 19.78 -40.34
C GLY A 26 -9.72 19.98 -38.99
N HIS A 27 -9.15 21.17 -38.79
CA HIS A 27 -8.18 21.41 -37.70
C HIS A 27 -8.76 21.38 -36.28
N VAL A 28 -10.08 21.48 -36.12
CA VAL A 28 -10.76 21.49 -34.82
C VAL A 28 -11.90 20.50 -34.86
N VAL A 29 -11.86 19.49 -33.99
CA VAL A 29 -12.92 18.47 -33.91
C VAL A 29 -13.32 18.20 -32.46
N ARG A 30 -14.59 17.94 -32.23
CA ARG A 30 -15.11 17.56 -30.92
C ARG A 30 -15.08 16.04 -30.81
N ILE A 31 -14.33 15.52 -29.83
CA ILE A 31 -14.15 14.08 -29.62
C ILE A 31 -14.97 13.53 -28.45
N ASN A 32 -15.39 14.40 -27.52
CA ASN A 32 -16.34 14.11 -26.43
C ASN A 32 -17.26 15.33 -26.23
N PRO A 33 -18.40 15.22 -25.50
CA PRO A 33 -19.33 16.33 -25.29
C PRO A 33 -18.65 17.64 -24.86
N ASP A 34 -17.60 17.56 -24.06
CA ASP A 34 -16.85 18.66 -23.47
C ASP A 34 -15.36 18.70 -23.87
N THR A 35 -14.92 17.89 -24.85
CA THR A 35 -13.50 17.82 -25.27
C THR A 35 -13.33 18.16 -26.75
N LEU A 36 -12.47 19.14 -27.03
CA LEU A 36 -12.05 19.54 -28.37
C LEU A 36 -10.59 19.13 -28.60
N SER A 37 -10.31 18.63 -29.79
CA SER A 37 -8.97 18.31 -30.28
C SER A 37 -8.57 19.30 -31.39
N PHE A 38 -7.29 19.66 -31.42
CA PHE A 38 -6.71 20.66 -32.35
C PHE A 38 -5.47 20.09 -33.07
N THR A 39 -5.27 20.43 -34.35
CA THR A 39 -4.07 20.04 -35.13
C THR A 39 -3.28 21.21 -35.71
N SER A 40 -3.71 22.45 -35.48
CA SER A 40 -3.03 23.65 -35.99
C SER A 40 -1.78 24.00 -35.18
N SER A 41 -0.71 24.45 -35.84
CA SER A 41 0.53 24.89 -35.17
C SER A 41 0.32 26.08 -34.24
N GLN A 42 -0.61 26.98 -34.58
CA GLN A 42 -0.94 28.15 -33.76
C GLN A 42 -1.52 27.75 -32.39
N ALA A 43 -2.27 26.64 -32.33
CA ALA A 43 -2.89 26.16 -31.10
C ALA A 43 -1.86 25.77 -30.03
N TRP A 44 -0.62 25.43 -30.41
CA TRP A 44 0.44 25.14 -29.43
C TRP A 44 0.75 26.33 -28.54
N PHE A 45 0.93 27.52 -29.13
CA PHE A 45 1.22 28.72 -28.37
C PHE A 45 -0.01 29.25 -27.62
N ASP A 46 -1.20 29.09 -28.19
CA ASP A 46 -2.43 29.58 -27.58
C ASP A 46 -2.90 28.73 -26.40
N ILE A 47 -2.58 27.42 -26.40
CA ILE A 47 -2.93 26.46 -25.32
C ILE A 47 -1.79 26.35 -24.30
N TYR A 48 -0.54 26.22 -24.76
CA TYR A 48 0.62 25.89 -23.90
C TYR A 48 1.66 27.02 -23.78
N GLY A 49 1.51 28.10 -24.53
CA GLY A 49 2.46 29.22 -24.53
C GLY A 49 2.32 30.15 -23.32
N PRO A 50 3.18 31.18 -23.22
CA PRO A 50 3.33 32.04 -22.03
C PRO A 50 2.20 33.06 -21.79
N GLY A 51 1.00 32.81 -22.30
CA GLY A 51 -0.23 33.51 -21.92
C GLY A 51 -0.84 34.31 -23.06
N GLN A 52 -2.18 34.41 -23.07
CA GLN A 52 -2.89 35.08 -24.15
C GLN A 52 -2.86 36.62 -24.04
N PRO A 53 -2.94 37.35 -25.17
CA PRO A 53 -3.07 38.81 -25.18
C PRO A 53 -4.28 39.27 -24.35
N GLY A 54 -4.11 40.30 -23.52
CA GLY A 54 -5.18 40.84 -22.68
C GLY A 54 -5.26 40.29 -21.25
N GLY A 55 -4.17 39.67 -20.75
CA GLY A 55 -4.03 39.32 -19.33
C GLY A 55 -4.78 38.05 -18.88
N ARG A 56 -5.22 37.21 -19.82
CA ARG A 56 -5.97 35.98 -19.52
C ARG A 56 -5.11 34.78 -19.07
N GLY A 57 -3.79 34.97 -18.96
CA GLY A 57 -2.87 33.93 -18.48
C GLY A 57 -2.78 32.71 -19.39
N ASN A 58 -2.17 31.64 -18.88
CA ASN A 58 -2.07 30.34 -19.56
C ASN A 58 -3.33 29.51 -19.30
N VAL A 59 -3.66 28.62 -20.23
CA VAL A 59 -4.69 27.60 -19.98
C VAL A 59 -4.15 26.61 -18.93
N PRO A 60 -4.78 26.46 -17.77
CA PRO A 60 -4.31 25.52 -16.75
C PRO A 60 -4.49 24.08 -17.22
N LYS A 61 -3.71 23.15 -16.63
CA LYS A 61 -3.90 21.72 -16.88
C LYS A 61 -5.28 21.29 -16.38
N ASP A 62 -5.96 20.46 -17.15
CA ASP A 62 -7.23 19.87 -16.75
C ASP A 62 -7.02 18.90 -15.58
N SER A 63 -7.58 19.24 -14.42
CA SER A 63 -7.41 18.49 -13.17
C SER A 63 -7.99 17.08 -13.22
N ARG A 64 -8.87 16.78 -14.19
CA ARG A 64 -9.43 15.43 -14.40
C ARG A 64 -8.39 14.45 -14.93
N TYR A 65 -7.41 14.95 -15.70
CA TYR A 65 -6.35 14.13 -16.31
C TYR A 65 -4.99 14.33 -15.65
N TYR A 66 -4.79 15.49 -15.05
CA TYR A 66 -3.60 15.85 -14.29
C TYR A 66 -4.06 16.27 -12.89
N PRO A 67 -4.39 15.32 -12.01
CA PRO A 67 -4.70 15.67 -10.63
C PRO A 67 -3.55 16.50 -10.09
N GLU A 68 -3.87 17.64 -9.48
CA GLU A 68 -2.84 18.42 -8.79
C GLU A 68 -2.11 17.48 -7.84
N SER A 69 -0.78 17.49 -7.88
CA SER A 69 -0.02 16.97 -6.76
C SER A 69 -0.34 17.91 -5.61
N HIS A 70 -1.40 17.61 -4.87
CA HIS A 70 -1.69 18.27 -3.63
C HIS A 70 -0.49 18.01 -2.72
N ILE A 71 0.44 18.97 -2.71
CA ILE A 71 1.01 19.40 -1.46
C ILE A 71 -0.23 19.88 -0.70
N TYR A 72 -0.75 19.02 0.18
CA TYR A 72 -1.81 19.39 1.09
C TYR A 72 -1.27 20.50 1.99
N HIS A 73 -1.41 21.75 1.56
CA HIS A 73 -1.72 22.82 2.49
C HIS A 73 -3.23 22.77 2.62
N SER A 74 -3.72 22.01 3.59
CA SER A 74 -5.12 22.06 3.94
C SER A 74 -5.39 23.46 4.52
N ASP A 75 -6.23 24.24 3.86
CA ASP A 75 -6.86 25.44 4.45
C ASP A 75 -7.90 25.07 5.54
N THR A 76 -7.81 23.84 6.05
CA THR A 76 -8.57 23.24 7.15
C THR A 76 -7.55 22.61 8.10
N ASN A 77 -7.76 22.67 9.42
CA ASN A 77 -6.87 22.06 10.43
C ASN A 77 -6.84 20.51 10.37
N ASP A 78 -7.25 19.89 9.25
CA ASP A 78 -7.37 18.44 9.10
C ASP A 78 -6.02 17.83 8.69
N VAL A 79 -5.55 16.83 9.46
CA VAL A 79 -4.26 16.16 9.24
C VAL A 79 -4.47 14.78 8.59
N ASP A 80 -3.85 14.53 7.43
CA ASP A 80 -3.82 13.19 6.82
C ASP A 80 -2.86 12.25 7.55
N LEU A 81 -3.37 11.54 8.57
CA LEU A 81 -2.60 10.54 9.31
C LEU A 81 -2.04 9.43 8.42
N SER A 82 -2.70 9.08 7.31
CA SER A 82 -2.20 8.03 6.41
C SER A 82 -0.93 8.45 5.70
N HIS A 83 -0.76 9.74 5.40
CA HIS A 83 0.48 10.30 4.88
C HIS A 83 1.62 10.22 5.90
N TRP A 84 1.38 10.73 7.11
CA TRP A 84 2.40 10.77 8.17
C TRP A 84 2.84 9.37 8.62
N LEU A 85 1.90 8.42 8.75
CA LEU A 85 2.23 7.03 9.08
C LEU A 85 3.06 6.35 7.98
N ARG A 86 2.84 6.68 6.70
CA ARG A 86 3.68 6.19 5.60
C ARG A 86 5.10 6.73 5.69
N LEU A 87 5.28 8.00 6.03
CA LEU A 87 6.60 8.60 6.25
C LEU A 87 7.32 7.92 7.43
N LEU A 88 6.67 7.82 8.59
CA LEU A 88 7.21 7.17 9.78
C LEU A 88 7.66 5.73 9.50
N THR A 89 6.78 4.90 8.92
CA THR A 89 7.10 3.50 8.65
C THR A 89 8.15 3.32 7.56
N THR A 90 8.23 4.26 6.62
CA THR A 90 9.30 4.30 5.62
C THR A 90 10.66 4.61 6.25
N ASP A 91 10.72 5.58 7.15
CA ASP A 91 11.95 5.95 7.85
C ASP A 91 12.43 4.81 8.75
N ILE A 92 11.52 4.17 9.49
CA ILE A 92 11.81 2.97 10.28
C ILE A 92 12.33 1.84 9.39
N ALA A 93 11.68 1.59 8.24
CA ALA A 93 12.12 0.56 7.30
C ALA A 93 13.51 0.89 6.71
N GLY A 94 13.77 2.15 6.36
CA GLY A 94 15.06 2.64 5.89
C GLY A 94 16.19 2.36 6.89
N ASP A 95 15.99 2.72 8.15
CA ASP A 95 16.99 2.52 9.20
C ASP A 95 17.20 1.03 9.49
N VAL A 96 16.14 0.22 9.50
CA VAL A 96 16.23 -1.22 9.77
C VAL A 96 16.90 -1.99 8.61
N ILE A 97 16.59 -1.63 7.36
CA ILE A 97 17.03 -2.38 6.17
C ILE A 97 18.37 -1.88 5.64
N PHE A 98 18.56 -0.56 5.54
CA PHE A 98 19.76 0.07 4.95
C PHE A 98 20.69 0.67 6.00
N GLY A 99 20.17 0.87 7.20
CA GLY A 99 20.91 1.60 8.22
C GLY A 99 20.89 3.11 8.07
N GLU A 100 20.12 3.64 7.13
CA GLU A 100 20.06 5.05 6.75
C GLU A 100 18.79 5.68 7.30
N LYS A 101 18.90 6.90 7.84
CA LYS A 101 17.71 7.72 8.11
C LYS A 101 17.27 8.37 6.80
N PHE A 102 16.02 8.17 6.40
CA PHE A 102 15.49 8.80 5.18
C PHE A 102 14.93 10.20 5.44
N ASP A 103 14.78 10.58 6.71
CA ASP A 103 14.30 11.88 7.20
C ASP A 103 12.99 12.33 6.52
N GLY A 104 12.15 11.36 6.14
CA GLY A 104 10.90 11.63 5.46
C GLY A 104 9.88 12.29 6.39
N LEU A 105 9.89 11.89 7.67
CA LEU A 105 9.04 12.47 8.71
C LEU A 105 9.43 13.92 9.01
N GLU A 106 10.72 14.22 9.16
CA GLU A 106 11.22 15.57 9.46
C GLU A 106 10.94 16.55 8.31
N ASN A 107 11.13 16.10 7.06
CA ASN A 107 10.95 16.94 5.88
C ASN A 107 9.51 16.93 5.33
N GLY A 108 8.61 16.12 5.90
CA GLY A 108 7.25 15.92 5.41
C GLY A 108 7.18 15.36 3.98
N ARG A 109 8.25 14.73 3.48
CA ARG A 109 8.38 14.30 2.08
C ARG A 109 9.11 12.98 1.97
N SER A 110 8.54 12.06 1.21
CA SER A 110 9.20 10.78 0.90
C SER A 110 10.12 10.91 -0.32
N ARG A 111 11.11 10.03 -0.43
CA ARG A 111 11.95 9.92 -1.63
C ARG A 111 11.06 9.63 -2.86
N PRO A 112 11.32 10.21 -4.04
CA PRO A 112 10.44 10.08 -5.21
C PRO A 112 10.08 8.63 -5.59
N VAL A 113 11.06 7.72 -5.49
CA VAL A 113 10.86 6.29 -5.76
C VAL A 113 9.86 5.66 -4.80
N ILE A 114 9.89 6.06 -3.52
CA ILE A 114 8.99 5.54 -2.48
C ILE A 114 7.59 6.16 -2.63
N ALA A 115 7.52 7.46 -2.94
CA ALA A 115 6.26 8.14 -3.23
C ALA A 115 5.52 7.54 -4.45
N ALA A 116 6.25 6.89 -5.37
CA ALA A 116 5.67 6.22 -6.54
C ALA A 116 5.06 4.83 -6.23
N ILE A 117 5.42 4.20 -5.11
CA ILE A 117 5.03 2.80 -4.80
C ILE A 117 3.50 2.61 -4.81
N PRO A 118 2.66 3.44 -4.15
CA PRO A 118 1.21 3.20 -4.13
C PRO A 118 0.59 3.20 -5.53
N TYR A 119 1.12 4.03 -6.43
CA TYR A 119 0.67 4.12 -7.81
C TYR A 119 1.09 2.89 -8.62
N LEU A 120 2.33 2.44 -8.45
CA LEU A 120 2.83 1.22 -9.08
C LEU A 120 2.08 -0.02 -8.57
N SER A 121 1.77 -0.11 -7.28
CA SER A 121 0.97 -1.18 -6.68
C SER A 121 -0.45 -1.24 -7.26
N ARG A 122 -1.10 -0.09 -7.47
CA ARG A 122 -2.43 -0.01 -8.13
C ARG A 122 -2.35 -0.45 -9.60
N ALA A 123 -1.35 0.03 -10.34
CA ALA A 123 -1.14 -0.37 -11.72
C ALA A 123 -0.85 -1.87 -11.84
N PHE A 124 -0.06 -2.43 -10.92
CA PHE A 124 0.21 -3.86 -10.85
C PHE A 124 -1.05 -4.68 -10.57
N ALA A 125 -1.91 -4.25 -9.64
CA ALA A 125 -3.18 -4.91 -9.37
C ALA A 125 -4.09 -4.96 -10.62
N LEU A 126 -4.21 -3.83 -11.34
CA LEU A 126 -4.94 -3.78 -12.60
C LEU A 126 -4.33 -4.70 -13.65
N PHE A 127 -3.00 -4.72 -13.77
CA PHE A 127 -2.30 -5.60 -14.70
C PHE A 127 -2.57 -7.08 -14.39
N VAL A 128 -2.47 -7.50 -13.13
CA VAL A 128 -2.79 -8.88 -12.72
C VAL A 128 -4.22 -9.24 -13.13
N GLU A 129 -5.18 -8.36 -12.89
CA GLU A 129 -6.58 -8.62 -13.23
C GLU A 129 -6.79 -8.72 -14.75
N ILE A 130 -6.18 -7.83 -15.54
CA ILE A 130 -6.22 -7.88 -17.00
C ILE A 130 -5.64 -9.21 -17.51
N THR A 131 -4.61 -9.75 -16.84
CA THR A 131 -4.02 -11.03 -17.25
C THR A 131 -4.89 -12.24 -16.94
N ASN A 132 -5.94 -12.11 -16.13
CA ASN A 132 -6.87 -13.21 -15.91
C ASN A 132 -7.79 -13.46 -17.12
N TYR A 133 -7.88 -12.51 -18.08
CA TYR A 133 -8.72 -12.66 -19.26
C TYR A 133 -8.09 -13.61 -20.31
N PRO A 134 -8.84 -14.62 -20.81
CA PRO A 134 -8.30 -15.63 -21.74
C PRO A 134 -7.66 -15.06 -23.01
N TRP A 135 -8.20 -13.97 -23.56
CA TRP A 135 -7.66 -13.33 -24.76
C TRP A 135 -6.32 -12.65 -24.50
N VAL A 136 -6.09 -12.08 -23.30
CA VAL A 136 -4.79 -11.52 -22.89
C VAL A 136 -3.76 -12.62 -22.75
N GLN A 137 -4.15 -13.77 -22.18
CA GLN A 137 -3.28 -14.95 -22.10
C GLN A 137 -2.91 -15.49 -23.48
N TYR A 138 -3.85 -15.45 -24.44
CA TYR A 138 -3.60 -15.83 -25.83
C TYR A 138 -2.61 -14.87 -26.52
N VAL A 139 -2.78 -13.55 -26.33
CA VAL A 139 -1.85 -12.53 -26.85
C VAL A 139 -0.45 -12.66 -26.23
N LYS A 140 -0.35 -12.95 -24.93
CA LYS A 140 0.94 -13.16 -24.25
C LYS A 140 1.69 -14.42 -24.68
N LYS A 141 0.98 -15.49 -25.04
CA LYS A 141 1.58 -16.74 -25.54
C LYS A 141 2.04 -16.65 -27.00
N ASN A 142 1.73 -15.56 -27.68
CA ASN A 142 2.11 -15.33 -29.07
C ASN A 142 3.59 -14.90 -29.14
N PRO A 143 4.45 -15.53 -29.98
CA PRO A 143 5.89 -15.25 -30.04
C PRO A 143 6.24 -13.79 -30.38
N TRP A 144 5.30 -13.00 -30.90
CA TRP A 144 5.47 -11.55 -31.09
C TRP A 144 5.56 -10.76 -29.78
N ALA A 145 4.97 -11.24 -28.69
CA ALA A 145 5.12 -10.64 -27.37
C ALA A 145 6.57 -10.73 -26.83
N TRP A 146 7.37 -11.67 -27.35
CA TRP A 146 8.78 -11.84 -27.02
C TRP A 146 9.66 -10.69 -27.57
N PHE A 147 9.25 -10.06 -28.68
CA PHE A 147 9.89 -8.84 -29.20
C PHE A 147 9.59 -7.59 -28.35
N TYR A 148 8.62 -7.70 -27.42
CA TYR A 148 8.27 -6.70 -26.41
C TYR A 148 8.77 -7.12 -25.01
N ASN A 149 9.94 -7.76 -24.95
CA ASN A 149 10.62 -7.97 -23.68
C ASN A 149 10.84 -6.62 -22.97
N PRO A 150 10.73 -6.60 -21.63
CA PRO A 150 10.33 -5.44 -20.84
C PRO A 150 11.33 -4.29 -20.94
N PRO A 151 10.92 -3.03 -20.63
CA PRO A 151 11.89 -1.99 -20.36
C PRO A 151 12.89 -2.55 -19.33
N LYS A 152 14.17 -2.50 -19.66
CA LYS A 152 15.23 -2.73 -18.68
C LYS A 152 14.89 -1.87 -17.46
N ALA A 153 14.99 -2.46 -16.26
CA ALA A 153 14.84 -1.71 -15.03
C ALA A 153 15.68 -0.42 -15.15
N PRO A 154 15.13 0.76 -14.83
CA PRO A 154 15.83 2.02 -15.04
C PRO A 154 17.22 1.95 -14.41
N GLU A 155 18.24 2.26 -15.21
CA GLU A 155 19.66 2.25 -14.84
C GLU A 155 20.02 3.31 -13.79
N THR A 156 19.04 4.01 -13.20
CA THR A 156 19.24 4.74 -11.96
C THR A 156 19.20 3.74 -10.82
N PRO A 157 20.37 3.34 -10.25
CA PRO A 157 20.33 2.73 -8.94
C PRO A 157 19.62 3.73 -8.03
N MET A 158 18.89 3.28 -7.02
CA MET A 158 18.74 4.18 -5.88
C MET A 158 20.17 4.53 -5.48
N ALA A 159 20.55 5.79 -5.60
CA ALA A 159 21.82 6.25 -5.09
C ALA A 159 21.75 6.06 -3.57
N VAL A 160 22.11 4.88 -3.11
CA VAL A 160 22.50 4.62 -1.73
C VAL A 160 23.68 5.53 -1.51
N SER A 161 23.57 6.41 -0.51
CA SER A 161 24.65 7.33 -0.19
C SER A 161 25.93 6.53 0.10
N LYS A 162 27.11 7.09 -0.18
CA LYS A 162 28.39 6.40 0.16
C LYS A 162 28.46 6.10 1.66
N GLU A 163 27.79 6.89 2.47
CA GLU A 163 27.59 6.66 3.90
C GLU A 163 26.78 5.38 4.18
N ALA A 164 25.73 5.11 3.39
CA ALA A 164 24.96 3.88 3.52
C ALA A 164 25.73 2.66 2.99
N GLU A 165 26.55 2.78 1.94
CA GLU A 165 27.50 1.72 1.52
C GLU A 165 28.52 1.40 2.61
N ASN A 166 29.04 2.41 3.31
CA ASN A 166 29.97 2.24 4.43
C ASN A 166 29.27 1.66 5.67
N SER A 167 28.02 2.05 5.95
CA SER A 167 27.23 1.49 7.07
C SER A 167 26.82 0.03 6.86
N ILE A 168 26.71 -0.41 5.59
CA ILE A 168 26.52 -1.82 5.21
C ILE A 168 27.75 -2.66 5.57
N GLN A 169 28.96 -2.07 5.56
CA GLN A 169 30.19 -2.71 6.04
C GLN A 169 30.30 -2.68 7.57
N GLU A 170 29.72 -1.67 8.23
CA GLU A 170 29.75 -1.50 9.69
C GLU A 170 28.52 -2.11 10.41
N ASN A 171 28.45 -3.45 10.44
CA ASN A 171 27.76 -4.21 11.51
C ASN A 171 26.26 -3.89 11.80
N LYS A 172 25.39 -3.75 10.78
CA LYS A 172 23.93 -3.97 10.95
C LYS A 172 23.55 -5.40 10.50
N PRO A 173 22.72 -6.16 11.25
CA PRO A 173 22.51 -7.61 11.04
C PRO A 173 21.64 -8.00 9.84
N LEU A 174 20.89 -7.07 9.24
CA LEU A 174 20.00 -7.32 8.09
C LEU A 174 20.69 -7.19 6.73
N PRO A 175 21.57 -6.19 6.49
CA PRO A 175 22.39 -6.13 5.28
C PRO A 175 23.16 -7.42 4.97
N GLN A 176 23.67 -8.10 6.01
CA GLN A 176 24.43 -9.35 5.90
C GLN A 176 23.58 -10.55 5.43
N ILE A 177 22.25 -10.51 5.56
CA ILE A 177 21.36 -11.57 5.04
C ILE A 177 21.43 -11.64 3.51
N PHE A 178 21.72 -10.53 2.85
CA PHE A 178 21.81 -10.45 1.39
C PHE A 178 23.15 -10.90 0.82
N ASP A 179 24.15 -11.18 1.67
CA ASP A 179 25.48 -11.55 1.21
C ASP A 179 25.66 -13.06 0.98
N GLY A 180 24.79 -13.90 1.58
CA GLY A 180 24.74 -15.35 1.35
C GLY A 180 26.07 -16.10 1.61
N PRO A 181 26.08 -17.43 1.54
CA PRO A 181 27.33 -18.20 1.42
C PRO A 181 28.01 -17.93 0.06
N GLU A 182 29.34 -18.13 -0.02
CA GLU A 182 30.17 -17.76 -1.19
C GLU A 182 29.72 -18.36 -2.53
N ASP A 183 29.00 -19.48 -2.49
CA ASP A 183 28.45 -20.23 -3.64
C ASP A 183 27.09 -19.70 -4.15
N GLN A 184 26.45 -18.77 -3.43
CA GLN A 184 25.13 -18.19 -3.76
C GLN A 184 25.16 -16.66 -3.79
N ARG A 185 26.28 -16.05 -4.19
CA ARG A 185 26.38 -14.59 -4.29
C ARG A 185 25.37 -14.03 -5.29
N LEU A 186 24.35 -13.36 -4.76
CA LEU A 186 23.41 -12.55 -5.52
C LEU A 186 24.16 -11.45 -6.28
N SER A 187 23.77 -11.19 -7.52
CA SER A 187 24.28 -10.05 -8.28
C SER A 187 23.89 -8.73 -7.58
N PRO A 188 24.63 -7.62 -7.80
CA PRO A 188 24.29 -6.33 -7.22
C PRO A 188 22.85 -5.89 -7.51
N VAL A 189 22.34 -6.19 -8.71
CA VAL A 189 20.97 -5.89 -9.13
C VAL A 189 19.94 -6.71 -8.34
N GLU A 190 20.22 -7.99 -8.09
CA GLU A 190 19.34 -8.85 -7.29
C GLU A 190 19.32 -8.40 -5.83
N LYS A 191 20.47 -8.04 -5.26
CA LYS A 191 20.55 -7.49 -3.90
C LYS A 191 19.72 -6.21 -3.78
N GLU A 192 19.84 -5.31 -4.75
CA GLU A 192 19.08 -4.07 -4.77
C GLU A 192 17.56 -4.31 -4.94
N GLY A 193 17.18 -5.22 -5.83
CA GLY A 193 15.78 -5.61 -6.00
C GLY A 193 15.16 -6.21 -4.74
N ILE A 194 15.90 -7.05 -4.01
CA ILE A 194 15.43 -7.62 -2.75
C ILE A 194 15.29 -6.53 -1.68
N ARG A 195 16.28 -5.65 -1.54
CA ARG A 195 16.25 -4.52 -0.61
C ARG A 195 15.04 -3.61 -0.86
N MET A 196 14.78 -3.28 -2.11
CA MET A 196 13.59 -2.53 -2.54
C MET A 196 12.30 -3.26 -2.14
N GLY A 197 12.23 -4.57 -2.38
CA GLY A 197 11.10 -5.40 -1.97
C GLY A 197 10.83 -5.35 -0.46
N PHE A 198 11.88 -5.32 0.37
CA PHE A 198 11.72 -5.20 1.82
C PHE A 198 11.24 -3.81 2.26
N ILE A 199 11.66 -2.71 1.61
CA ILE A 199 11.10 -1.37 1.91
C ILE A 199 9.61 -1.38 1.63
N ILE A 200 9.25 -1.70 0.39
CA ILE A 200 7.86 -1.68 -0.08
C ILE A 200 6.98 -2.53 0.84
N ALA A 201 7.39 -3.77 1.09
CA ALA A 201 6.64 -4.68 1.93
C ALA A 201 6.57 -4.23 3.39
N GLY A 202 7.65 -3.65 3.93
CA GLY A 202 7.75 -3.25 5.34
C GLY A 202 7.02 -1.95 5.65
N SER A 203 7.14 -0.93 4.81
CA SER A 203 6.56 0.39 5.07
C SER A 203 5.07 0.43 4.78
N GLU A 204 4.65 0.09 3.55
CA GLU A 204 3.25 0.25 3.14
C GLU A 204 2.29 -0.63 3.95
N THR A 205 2.67 -1.87 4.22
CA THR A 205 1.78 -2.79 4.96
C THR A 205 1.63 -2.37 6.42
N THR A 206 2.71 -1.89 7.06
CA THR A 206 2.68 -1.39 8.43
C THR A 206 1.88 -0.10 8.53
N ALA A 207 2.09 0.85 7.62
CA ALA A 207 1.31 2.10 7.57
C ALA A 207 -0.18 1.81 7.43
N THR A 208 -0.54 0.87 6.55
CA THR A 208 -1.94 0.46 6.32
C THR A 208 -2.55 -0.17 7.57
N LEU A 209 -1.80 -1.01 8.30
CA LEU A 209 -2.25 -1.58 9.57
C LEU A 209 -2.49 -0.49 10.63
N LEU A 210 -1.54 0.44 10.78
CA LEU A 210 -1.65 1.52 11.77
C LEU A 210 -2.84 2.43 11.44
N ALA A 211 -2.95 2.90 10.19
CA ALA A 211 -4.06 3.72 9.75
C ALA A 211 -5.41 3.00 9.91
N GLY A 212 -5.48 1.72 9.52
CA GLY A 212 -6.67 0.88 9.70
C GLY A 212 -7.04 0.68 11.17
N SER A 213 -6.05 0.52 12.06
CA SER A 213 -6.27 0.38 13.50
C SER A 213 -6.84 1.66 14.11
N ILE A 214 -6.28 2.81 13.73
CA ILE A 214 -6.74 4.12 14.19
C ILE A 214 -8.16 4.38 13.68
N TYR A 215 -8.42 4.13 12.39
CA TYR A 215 -9.76 4.25 11.81
C TYR A 215 -10.78 3.40 12.57
N LEU A 216 -10.46 2.12 12.86
CA LEU A 216 -11.35 1.23 13.59
C LEU A 216 -11.58 1.68 15.04
N LEU A 217 -10.56 2.18 15.73
CA LEU A 217 -10.69 2.73 17.08
C LEU A 217 -11.55 4.00 17.11
N LEU A 218 -11.33 4.92 16.16
CA LEU A 218 -12.15 6.14 16.04
C LEU A 218 -13.62 5.82 15.72
N LYS A 219 -13.88 4.75 14.96
CA LYS A 219 -15.23 4.25 14.72
C LYS A 219 -15.85 3.59 15.97
N ASN A 220 -15.04 3.06 16.87
CA ASN A 220 -15.45 2.34 18.07
C ASN A 220 -14.93 3.01 19.34
N GLN A 221 -15.54 4.15 19.69
CA GLN A 221 -15.10 5.04 20.77
C GLN A 221 -14.93 4.36 22.13
N ASN A 222 -15.68 3.30 22.43
CA ASN A 222 -15.52 2.54 23.67
C ASN A 222 -14.17 1.82 23.74
N HIS A 223 -13.75 1.16 22.67
CA HIS A 223 -12.46 0.49 22.59
C HIS A 223 -11.29 1.48 22.60
N LEU A 224 -11.48 2.66 21.99
CA LEU A 224 -10.50 3.74 22.08
C LEU A 224 -10.30 4.19 23.53
N LYS A 225 -11.39 4.51 24.25
CA LYS A 225 -11.34 4.92 25.66
C LYS A 225 -10.69 3.85 26.54
N GLU A 226 -11.04 2.59 26.35
CA GLU A 226 -10.47 1.48 27.12
C GLU A 226 -8.97 1.31 26.82
N LEU A 227 -8.58 1.33 25.54
CA LEU A 227 -7.17 1.23 25.15
C LEU A 227 -6.36 2.40 25.73
N THR A 228 -6.84 3.64 25.59
CA THR A 228 -6.18 4.82 26.14
C THR A 228 -6.07 4.72 27.67
N SER A 229 -7.14 4.33 28.36
CA SER A 229 -7.13 4.16 29.82
C SER A 229 -6.12 3.10 30.28
N THR A 230 -6.07 1.96 29.60
CA THR A 230 -5.16 0.85 29.97
C THR A 230 -3.70 1.24 29.72
N LEU A 231 -3.41 1.92 28.62
CA LEU A 231 -2.06 2.41 28.30
C LEU A 231 -1.61 3.48 29.30
N ARG A 232 -2.40 4.52 29.56
CA ARG A 232 -2.06 5.61 30.50
C ARG A 232 -1.92 5.13 31.95
N THR A 233 -2.62 4.05 32.30
CA THR A 233 -2.53 3.45 33.65
C THR A 233 -1.25 2.63 33.80
N ARG A 234 -0.81 1.95 32.74
CA ARG A 234 0.38 1.09 32.76
C ARG A 234 1.67 1.85 32.49
N PHE A 235 1.62 2.90 31.67
CA PHE A 235 2.78 3.67 31.23
C PHE A 235 2.58 5.13 31.62
N HIS A 236 3.41 5.62 32.54
CA HIS A 236 3.34 7.00 33.01
C HIS A 236 4.22 7.94 32.18
N THR A 237 5.27 7.39 31.57
CA THR A 237 6.18 8.11 30.68
C THR A 237 6.41 7.35 29.39
N SER A 238 6.82 8.04 28.33
CA SER A 238 7.17 7.42 27.05
C SER A 238 8.30 6.39 27.19
N SER A 239 9.27 6.65 28.07
CA SER A 239 10.38 5.74 28.36
C SER A 239 9.95 4.39 28.96
N ASP A 240 8.76 4.32 29.57
CA ASP A 240 8.19 3.07 30.10
C ASP A 240 7.65 2.16 28.97
N MET A 241 7.36 2.73 27.80
CA MET A 241 6.78 2.05 26.63
C MET A 241 7.80 1.24 25.84
N THR A 242 8.54 0.38 26.54
CA THR A 242 9.51 -0.53 25.93
C THR A 242 8.81 -1.60 25.08
N LEU A 243 9.48 -2.12 24.04
CA LEU A 243 8.94 -3.19 23.18
C LEU A 243 8.45 -4.40 23.98
N SER A 244 9.20 -4.82 25.00
CA SER A 244 8.81 -5.97 25.85
C SER A 244 7.49 -5.68 26.57
N ALA A 245 7.37 -4.48 27.14
CA ALA A 245 6.18 -4.10 27.89
C ALA A 245 4.95 -3.94 26.98
N LEU A 246 5.13 -3.40 25.77
CA LEU A 246 4.07 -3.29 24.76
C LEU A 246 3.67 -4.67 24.21
N GLN A 247 4.63 -5.58 24.00
CA GLN A 247 4.36 -6.96 23.58
C GLN A 247 3.57 -7.76 24.61
N GLU A 248 3.67 -7.42 25.90
CA GLU A 248 2.91 -8.03 26.98
C GLU A 248 1.54 -7.37 27.20
N HIS A 249 1.28 -6.21 26.61
CA HIS A 249 0.04 -5.48 26.83
C HIS A 249 -1.15 -6.17 26.13
N GLN A 250 -1.94 -6.90 26.91
CA GLN A 250 -2.96 -7.81 26.40
C GLN A 250 -4.01 -7.12 25.51
N TYR A 251 -4.56 -5.99 25.94
CA TYR A 251 -5.63 -5.30 25.20
C TYR A 251 -5.13 -4.65 23.90
N LEU A 252 -4.02 -3.91 23.94
CA LEU A 252 -3.32 -3.42 22.74
C LEU A 252 -3.10 -4.53 21.70
N ASN A 253 -2.53 -5.67 22.11
CA ASN A 253 -2.31 -6.79 21.20
C ASN A 253 -3.61 -7.38 20.65
N ALA A 254 -4.69 -7.38 21.45
CA ALA A 254 -6.01 -7.82 21.03
C ALA A 254 -6.61 -6.86 19.97
N VAL A 255 -6.49 -5.55 20.18
CA VAL A 255 -6.89 -4.52 19.23
C VAL A 255 -6.13 -4.67 17.92
N LEU A 256 -4.80 -4.79 17.95
CA LEU A 256 -3.99 -4.94 16.73
C LEU A 256 -4.33 -6.22 15.95
N LYS A 257 -4.59 -7.34 16.65
CA LYS A 257 -5.05 -8.58 16.01
C LYS A 257 -6.42 -8.42 15.37
N GLU A 258 -7.35 -7.76 16.05
CA GLU A 258 -8.68 -7.52 15.51
C GLU A 258 -8.66 -6.54 14.34
N SER A 259 -7.79 -5.52 14.37
CA SER A 259 -7.53 -4.64 13.24
C SER A 259 -6.98 -5.39 12.04
N LEU A 260 -6.01 -6.30 12.23
CA LEU A 260 -5.52 -7.18 11.16
C LEU A 260 -6.62 -8.08 10.58
N ARG A 261 -7.60 -8.50 11.40
CA ARG A 261 -8.75 -9.29 10.94
C ARG A 261 -9.66 -8.45 10.05
N LEU A 262 -10.06 -7.27 10.52
CA LEU A 262 -11.06 -6.42 9.86
C LEU A 262 -10.51 -5.58 8.69
N TYR A 263 -9.24 -5.18 8.80
CA TYR A 263 -8.53 -4.32 7.85
C TYR A 263 -7.14 -4.91 7.52
N PRO A 264 -7.07 -6.11 6.90
CA PRO A 264 -5.80 -6.72 6.54
C PRO A 264 -5.09 -5.88 5.46
N PRO A 265 -3.80 -5.49 5.64
CA PRO A 265 -3.06 -4.74 4.62
C PRO A 265 -2.95 -5.45 3.27
N ALA A 266 -2.89 -6.79 3.29
CA ALA A 266 -2.93 -7.64 2.12
C ALA A 266 -4.23 -8.47 2.13
N PRO A 267 -5.37 -7.90 1.70
CA PRO A 267 -6.68 -8.58 1.77
C PRO A 267 -6.84 -9.69 0.74
N GLY A 268 -6.07 -9.61 -0.36
CA GLY A 268 -6.25 -10.39 -1.57
C GLY A 268 -5.65 -11.79 -1.55
N ASN A 269 -5.55 -12.33 -2.76
CA ASN A 269 -5.29 -13.73 -3.03
C ASN A 269 -3.79 -14.00 -3.24
N LEU A 270 -3.15 -14.69 -2.29
CA LEU A 270 -1.81 -15.24 -2.48
C LEU A 270 -1.89 -16.46 -3.38
N PHE A 271 -1.87 -16.24 -4.70
CA PHE A 271 -2.04 -17.30 -5.68
C PHE A 271 -0.89 -18.34 -5.62
N ARG A 272 -1.26 -19.60 -5.79
CA ARG A 272 -0.37 -20.77 -5.92
C ARG A 272 -0.84 -21.57 -7.13
N ARG A 273 0.03 -22.37 -7.74
CA ARG A 273 -0.35 -23.20 -8.89
C ARG A 273 0.06 -24.65 -8.64
N THR A 274 -0.87 -25.57 -8.86
CA THR A 274 -0.59 -27.01 -8.71
C THR A 274 0.40 -27.48 -9.78
N LYS A 275 1.29 -28.39 -9.41
CA LYS A 275 2.23 -29.03 -10.33
C LYS A 275 1.53 -30.05 -11.26
N ARG A 276 2.30 -30.75 -12.10
CA ARG A 276 1.79 -31.70 -13.10
C ARG A 276 1.03 -32.88 -12.50
N GLU A 277 1.38 -33.27 -11.29
CA GLU A 277 0.77 -34.34 -10.52
C GLU A 277 -0.58 -33.94 -9.88
N GLY A 278 -1.00 -32.68 -9.98
CA GLY A 278 -2.17 -32.15 -9.27
C GLY A 278 -1.88 -31.91 -7.78
N HIS A 279 -2.93 -31.80 -6.97
CA HIS A 279 -2.82 -31.66 -5.51
C HIS A 279 -4.10 -32.17 -4.82
N VAL A 280 -4.07 -32.41 -3.51
CA VAL A 280 -5.30 -32.64 -2.71
C VAL A 280 -5.53 -31.45 -1.78
N VAL A 281 -6.74 -30.87 -1.80
CA VAL A 281 -7.14 -29.76 -0.92
C VAL A 281 -8.46 -30.12 -0.25
N MET A 282 -8.52 -30.08 1.08
CA MET A 282 -9.70 -30.49 1.88
C MET A 282 -10.24 -31.88 1.49
N GLY A 283 -9.35 -32.84 1.24
CA GLY A 283 -9.72 -34.21 0.84
C GLY A 283 -10.20 -34.35 -0.62
N LYS A 284 -10.21 -33.27 -1.41
CA LYS A 284 -10.59 -33.28 -2.83
C LYS A 284 -9.38 -33.19 -3.74
N ALA A 285 -9.33 -34.03 -4.76
CA ALA A 285 -8.31 -33.95 -5.80
C ALA A 285 -8.52 -32.70 -6.66
N ILE A 286 -7.44 -31.95 -6.84
CA ILE A 286 -7.32 -30.75 -7.66
C ILE A 286 -6.45 -31.11 -8.87
N PRO A 287 -6.93 -30.88 -10.11
CA PRO A 287 -6.15 -31.14 -11.31
C PRO A 287 -4.86 -30.34 -11.37
N SER A 288 -3.92 -30.84 -12.17
CA SER A 288 -2.70 -30.11 -12.50
C SER A 288 -2.98 -28.74 -13.11
N ASP A 289 -2.02 -27.83 -13.00
CA ASP A 289 -2.08 -26.49 -13.60
C ASP A 289 -3.23 -25.58 -13.10
N THR A 290 -3.85 -25.93 -11.97
CA THR A 290 -4.90 -25.15 -11.30
C THR A 290 -4.31 -24.08 -10.39
N THR A 291 -4.81 -22.85 -10.49
CA THR A 291 -4.49 -21.76 -9.56
C THR A 291 -5.35 -21.87 -8.29
N LEU A 292 -4.70 -21.85 -7.14
CA LEU A 292 -5.28 -21.95 -5.81
C LEU A 292 -4.97 -20.67 -5.02
N THR A 293 -5.87 -20.29 -4.12
CA THR A 293 -5.63 -19.15 -3.23
C THR A 293 -6.51 -19.20 -1.98
N MET A 294 -6.11 -18.41 -0.98
CA MET A 294 -6.92 -18.11 0.19
C MET A 294 -7.25 -16.62 0.15
N ASN A 295 -8.55 -16.30 0.14
CA ASN A 295 -9.00 -14.93 0.27
C ASN A 295 -9.09 -14.56 1.75
N LEU A 296 -8.09 -13.81 2.23
CA LEU A 296 -7.98 -13.48 3.65
C LEU A 296 -9.13 -12.59 4.12
N TRP A 297 -9.54 -11.60 3.31
CA TRP A 297 -10.66 -10.72 3.65
C TRP A 297 -11.97 -11.50 3.83
N ALA A 298 -12.27 -12.43 2.91
CA ALA A 298 -13.46 -13.27 3.00
C ALA A 298 -13.38 -14.25 4.18
N ALA A 299 -12.22 -14.88 4.41
CA ALA A 299 -12.03 -15.80 5.54
C ALA A 299 -12.21 -15.09 6.89
N ASN A 300 -11.70 -13.87 7.01
CA ASN A 300 -11.79 -13.05 8.21
C ASN A 300 -13.21 -12.54 8.50
N ARG A 301 -14.04 -12.39 7.46
CA ARG A 301 -15.42 -11.88 7.58
C ARG A 301 -16.51 -12.95 7.41
N SER A 302 -16.12 -14.22 7.36
CA SER A 302 -17.08 -15.32 7.25
C SER A 302 -17.72 -15.64 8.59
N THR A 303 -19.05 -15.71 8.63
CA THR A 303 -19.81 -16.21 9.78
C THR A 303 -19.54 -17.70 10.07
N LEU A 304 -18.92 -18.42 9.13
CA LEU A 304 -18.46 -19.79 9.34
C LEU A 304 -17.22 -19.86 10.25
N ASN A 305 -16.46 -18.77 10.33
CA ASN A 305 -15.20 -18.70 11.10
C ASN A 305 -15.32 -17.80 12.33
N PHE A 306 -16.09 -16.72 12.25
CA PHE A 306 -16.19 -15.71 13.30
C PHE A 306 -17.63 -15.30 13.57
N HIS A 307 -18.02 -15.28 14.85
CA HIS A 307 -19.25 -14.66 15.30
C HIS A 307 -19.13 -13.13 15.30
N LEU A 308 -20.18 -12.44 14.83
CA LEU A 308 -20.18 -11.00 14.56
C LEU A 308 -18.95 -10.56 13.74
N PRO A 309 -18.76 -11.12 12.52
CA PRO A 309 -17.52 -10.99 11.78
C PRO A 309 -17.22 -9.54 11.33
N ASP A 310 -18.22 -8.68 11.19
CA ASP A 310 -18.00 -7.30 10.74
C ASP A 310 -17.78 -6.30 11.88
N SER A 311 -17.98 -6.73 13.13
CA SER A 311 -17.81 -5.91 14.33
C SER A 311 -16.38 -5.97 14.85
N MET A 312 -15.89 -4.85 15.40
CA MET A 312 -14.63 -4.78 16.13
C MET A 312 -14.85 -5.35 17.52
N VAL A 313 -14.25 -6.50 17.81
CA VAL A 313 -14.34 -7.17 19.10
C VAL A 313 -12.94 -7.65 19.51
N PRO A 314 -12.12 -6.80 20.15
CA PRO A 314 -10.81 -7.20 20.65
C PRO A 314 -10.88 -8.38 21.63
N GLU A 315 -11.95 -8.50 22.41
CA GLU A 315 -12.12 -9.47 23.49
C GLU A 315 -12.02 -10.93 23.02
N ARG A 316 -12.30 -11.21 21.74
CA ARG A 316 -12.13 -12.56 21.15
C ARG A 316 -10.67 -13.05 21.14
N TRP A 317 -9.71 -12.12 21.32
CA TRP A 317 -8.27 -12.41 21.37
C TRP A 317 -7.72 -12.51 22.80
N ILE A 318 -8.52 -12.14 23.80
CA ILE A 318 -8.15 -12.09 25.23
C ILE A 318 -8.43 -13.45 25.87
N GLN A 319 -7.69 -13.78 26.94
CA GLN A 319 -7.86 -15.02 27.70
C GLN A 319 -8.17 -14.68 29.17
N PRO A 320 -9.17 -15.34 29.80
CA PRO A 320 -10.08 -16.31 29.19
C PRO A 320 -11.03 -15.65 28.17
N ARG A 321 -11.36 -16.38 27.10
CA ARG A 321 -12.23 -15.85 26.04
C ARG A 321 -13.69 -15.80 26.52
N PRO A 322 -14.44 -14.72 26.22
CA PRO A 322 -15.88 -14.70 26.48
C PRO A 322 -16.60 -15.87 25.79
N VAL A 323 -17.62 -16.42 26.47
CA VAL A 323 -18.41 -17.57 25.98
C VAL A 323 -18.99 -17.30 24.60
N GLU A 324 -19.42 -16.08 24.33
CA GLU A 324 -19.99 -15.68 23.04
C GLU A 324 -19.03 -15.87 21.85
N TYR A 325 -17.72 -15.78 22.07
CA TYR A 325 -16.70 -15.86 21.01
C TYR A 325 -15.85 -17.14 21.11
N GLN A 326 -16.21 -18.06 22.01
CA GLN A 326 -15.42 -19.28 22.30
C GLN A 326 -15.22 -20.16 21.07
N ASP A 327 -16.23 -20.20 20.19
CA ASP A 327 -16.30 -21.08 19.03
C ASP A 327 -15.67 -20.44 17.77
N ASP A 328 -15.17 -19.21 17.84
CA ASP A 328 -14.46 -18.59 16.71
C ASP A 328 -13.22 -19.40 16.31
N ASP A 329 -13.11 -19.70 15.02
CA ASP A 329 -11.91 -20.24 14.40
C ASP A 329 -10.89 -19.14 14.09
N ARG A 330 -10.17 -18.75 15.14
CA ARG A 330 -9.05 -17.80 15.04
C ARG A 330 -7.92 -18.29 14.12
N SER A 331 -7.87 -19.59 13.78
CA SER A 331 -6.83 -20.15 12.91
C SER A 331 -7.04 -19.77 11.44
N ALA A 332 -8.27 -19.40 11.05
CA ALA A 332 -8.61 -18.88 9.73
C ALA A 332 -7.89 -17.56 9.41
N MET A 333 -7.57 -16.76 10.43
CA MET A 333 -6.85 -15.49 10.28
C MET A 333 -5.33 -15.72 10.22
N LYS A 334 -4.75 -15.61 9.02
CA LYS A 334 -3.29 -15.70 8.77
C LYS A 334 -2.77 -14.45 8.06
N PRO A 335 -2.68 -13.29 8.73
CA PRO A 335 -2.30 -12.02 8.10
C PRO A 335 -0.86 -12.02 7.56
N PHE A 336 -0.02 -12.92 8.09
CA PHE A 336 1.36 -13.12 7.66
C PHE A 336 1.54 -14.39 6.83
N SER A 337 0.46 -14.97 6.29
CA SER A 337 0.46 -16.28 5.61
C SER A 337 0.98 -17.41 6.52
N ALA A 338 1.26 -18.58 5.93
CA ALA A 338 1.77 -19.76 6.62
C ALA A 338 2.65 -20.61 5.69
N GLY A 339 3.53 -21.42 6.28
CA GLY A 339 4.40 -22.35 5.58
C GLY A 339 5.72 -21.73 5.10
N PRO A 340 6.45 -22.39 4.19
CA PRO A 340 7.78 -21.95 3.74
C PRO A 340 7.83 -20.60 3.01
N GLN A 341 6.68 -20.07 2.62
CA GLN A 341 6.53 -18.77 1.94
C GLN A 341 5.65 -17.83 2.79
N ASP A 342 5.74 -17.94 4.11
CA ASP A 342 5.13 -16.97 5.01
C ASP A 342 5.89 -15.63 4.99
N CYS A 343 5.30 -14.60 5.57
CA CYS A 343 5.85 -13.24 5.51
C CYS A 343 7.22 -13.19 6.21
N PRO A 344 8.31 -12.83 5.51
CA PRO A 344 9.63 -12.74 6.13
C PRO A 344 9.72 -11.60 7.16
N GLY A 345 8.90 -10.54 6.99
CA GLY A 345 8.82 -9.40 7.89
C GLY A 345 8.25 -9.72 9.28
N ARG A 346 7.57 -10.86 9.46
CA ARG A 346 6.94 -11.24 10.74
C ARG A 346 7.93 -11.28 11.91
N LYS A 347 9.17 -11.70 11.66
CA LYS A 347 10.23 -11.78 12.68
C LYS A 347 11.06 -10.48 12.80
N LEU A 348 11.00 -9.61 11.78
CA LEU A 348 11.73 -8.34 11.76
C LEU A 348 11.04 -7.28 12.63
N GLY A 349 9.70 -7.21 12.60
CA GLY A 349 8.94 -6.34 13.50
C GLY A 349 9.17 -6.61 15.00
N ALA A 350 9.59 -7.82 15.37
CA ALA A 350 9.91 -8.20 16.74
C ALA A 350 11.39 -7.93 17.14
N ARG A 351 12.28 -7.62 16.18
CA ARG A 351 13.73 -7.48 16.38
C ARG A 351 14.25 -6.03 16.33
N VAL A 352 13.38 -5.05 16.11
CA VAL A 352 13.76 -3.62 16.17
C VAL A 352 14.27 -3.32 17.59
N ARG A 353 15.59 -3.09 17.70
CA ARG A 353 16.29 -2.85 18.98
C ARG A 353 15.96 -1.46 19.54
N LYS A 354 16.19 -1.34 20.84
CA LYS A 354 15.77 -0.33 21.82
C LYS A 354 15.78 1.19 21.50
N PRO A 355 16.57 1.83 20.62
CA PRO A 355 16.67 3.30 20.70
C PRO A 355 15.51 4.12 20.11
N LYS A 356 14.54 3.51 19.40
CA LYS A 356 13.51 4.27 18.65
C LYS A 356 12.08 3.77 18.82
N LEU A 357 11.84 3.00 19.88
CA LEU A 357 10.46 2.75 20.32
C LEU A 357 9.82 3.99 20.94
N ASP A 358 10.63 4.98 21.33
CA ASP A 358 10.15 6.30 21.73
C ASP A 358 9.34 6.96 20.59
N GLU A 359 9.70 6.73 19.31
CA GLU A 359 8.96 7.26 18.13
C GLU A 359 7.67 6.47 17.80
N LEU A 360 7.62 5.17 18.13
CA LEU A 360 6.40 4.34 18.02
C LEU A 360 5.45 4.57 19.21
N ALA A 361 6.02 4.86 20.38
CA ALA A 361 5.33 5.39 21.55
C ALA A 361 4.83 6.81 21.30
N GLU A 362 5.56 7.65 20.55
CA GLU A 362 5.06 8.93 20.01
C GLU A 362 3.88 8.72 19.06
N GLY A 363 3.86 7.68 18.22
CA GLY A 363 2.66 7.32 17.44
C GLY A 363 1.43 6.97 18.30
N VAL A 364 1.63 6.45 19.50
CA VAL A 364 0.58 6.26 20.53
C VAL A 364 0.32 7.58 21.29
N HIS A 365 1.30 8.46 21.40
CA HIS A 365 1.20 9.81 21.94
C HIS A 365 0.44 10.77 21.00
N VAL A 366 0.49 10.56 19.68
CA VAL A 366 -0.37 11.26 18.70
C VAL A 366 -1.83 10.82 18.86
N LEU A 367 -2.08 9.56 19.25
CA LEU A 367 -3.42 9.11 19.67
C LEU A 367 -3.83 9.71 21.03
N ASP A 368 -2.85 10.11 21.84
CA ASP A 368 -3.03 10.77 23.13
C ASP A 368 -3.43 12.26 22.99
N GLU A 369 -2.75 13.00 22.11
CA GLU A 369 -3.04 14.41 21.82
C GLU A 369 -4.32 14.57 20.98
N ALA A 370 -4.56 13.70 20.00
CA ALA A 370 -5.82 13.70 19.23
C ALA A 370 -7.07 13.41 20.08
N THR A 371 -6.90 12.84 21.28
CA THR A 371 -8.00 12.57 22.23
C THR A 371 -8.11 13.59 23.37
N SER A 372 -7.14 14.49 23.55
CA SER A 372 -7.26 15.63 24.48
C SER A 372 -7.96 16.84 23.84
N GLU A 373 -7.90 16.96 22.51
CA GLU A 373 -8.56 18.02 21.72
C GLU A 373 -9.92 17.61 21.11
N SER A 374 -10.61 16.60 21.68
CA SER A 374 -11.89 16.12 21.13
C SER A 374 -13.07 17.07 21.38
N GLU A 375 -13.02 18.28 20.81
CA GLU A 375 -14.14 18.98 20.17
C GLU A 375 -14.03 18.93 18.63
N MET A 376 -13.25 18.01 18.06
CA MET A 376 -13.21 17.81 16.61
C MET A 376 -14.49 17.17 16.08
N HIS A 377 -15.35 18.01 15.50
CA HIS A 377 -16.49 17.62 14.69
C HIS A 377 -16.06 16.70 13.54
N VAL A 378 -16.33 15.41 13.67
CA VAL A 378 -16.26 14.46 12.55
C VAL A 378 -17.38 14.81 11.57
N SER A 379 -17.04 15.54 10.51
CA SER A 379 -17.92 15.73 9.36
C SER A 379 -18.05 14.42 8.61
N THR A 380 -19.10 13.65 8.92
CA THR A 380 -19.51 12.53 8.08
C THR A 380 -20.14 13.10 6.82
N ASN A 381 -19.36 13.23 5.75
CA ASN A 381 -19.92 13.57 4.45
C ASN A 381 -20.70 12.35 3.95
N LYS A 382 -22.03 12.38 4.14
CA LYS A 382 -22.98 11.50 3.47
C LYS A 382 -23.10 11.98 2.02
N GLY A 383 -22.65 11.16 1.09
CA GLY A 383 -22.86 11.30 -0.35
C GLY A 383 -22.67 9.96 -1.01
#